data_AF-A0A1C4R2W3-F1
#
_entry.id   AF-A0A1C4R2W3-F1
#
_cell.length_a   1.000
_cell.length_b   1.000
_cell.length_c   1.000
_cell.angle_alpha   90.00
_cell.angle_beta   90.00
_cell.angle_gamma   90.00
#
_symmetry.space_group_name_H-M   'P 1'
#
loop_
_entity.id
_entity.type
_entity.pdbx_description
1 polymer ?
#
loop_
_entity_poly.entity_id
_entity_poly.type
_entity_poly.pdbx_seq_one_letter_code
_entity_poly.pdbx_strand_id
1 'polypeptide(L)' 'ARMVIVENFVDDGPGERLASALDLRMLLVIGGQKHTRAGLLGIAERAGLTVRDVRPVDSSLHMIETVVPG' A
#
# COMPACT_ATOMS: atom_id res chain seq x y z
N ALA A 1 11.58 3.81 -15.68
CA ALA A 1 10.41 2.90 -15.70
C ALA A 1 9.41 3.34 -14.64
N ARG A 2 8.13 2.98 -14.75
CA ARG A 2 7.05 3.37 -13.82
C ARG A 2 6.41 2.13 -13.20
N MET A 3 6.15 2.16 -11.90
CA MET A 3 5.43 1.14 -11.16
C MET A 3 4.20 1.79 -10.51
N VAL A 4 3.09 1.07 -10.53
CA VAL A 4 1.84 1.52 -9.92
C VAL A 4 1.42 0.45 -8.92
N ILE A 5 1.20 0.88 -7.67
CA ILE A 5 0.74 0.02 -6.58
C ILE A 5 -0.68 0.47 -6.23
N VAL A 6 -1.62 -0.47 -6.12
CA VAL A 6 -3.00 -0.20 -5.71
C VAL A 6 -3.28 -0.99 -4.44
N GLU A 7 -3.53 -0.31 -3.32
CA GLU A 7 -3.69 -0.96 -2.01
C GLU A 7 -4.61 -0.17 -1.06
N ASN A 8 -5.19 -0.88 -0.10
CA ASN A 8 -5.87 -0.40 1.09
C ASN A 8 -4.88 -0.27 2.26
N PHE A 9 -4.74 0.94 2.78
CA PHE A 9 -3.96 1.17 3.99
C PHE A 9 -4.71 0.70 5.24
N VAL A 10 -3.99 0.16 6.21
CA VAL A 10 -4.57 -0.26 7.51
C VAL A 10 -4.89 0.90 8.44
N ASP A 11 -4.43 2.12 8.11
CA ASP A 11 -4.50 3.33 8.93
C ASP A 11 -5.28 4.47 8.26
N ASP A 12 -6.14 4.17 7.28
CA ASP A 12 -6.84 5.19 6.48
C ASP A 12 -8.37 4.95 6.41
N GLY A 13 -9.09 5.51 7.38
CA GLY A 13 -10.52 5.80 7.31
C GLY A 13 -11.46 4.58 7.36
N PRO A 14 -12.64 4.63 6.70
CA PRO A 14 -13.72 3.62 6.85
C PRO A 14 -13.34 2.20 6.41
N GLY A 15 -12.16 2.01 5.82
CA GLY A 15 -11.60 0.71 5.43
C GLY A 15 -10.88 -0.06 6.53
N GLU A 16 -10.60 0.52 7.70
CA GLU A 16 -9.74 -0.09 8.74
C GLU A 16 -10.19 -1.51 9.15
N ARG A 17 -11.49 -1.72 9.44
CA ARG A 17 -11.99 -3.06 9.81
C ARG A 17 -11.81 -4.09 8.71
N LEU A 18 -12.00 -3.70 7.45
CA LEU A 18 -11.80 -4.58 6.30
C LEU A 18 -10.32 -4.87 6.12
N ALA A 19 -9.46 -3.85 6.23
CA ALA A 19 -8.02 -3.98 6.12
C ALA A 19 -7.45 -4.92 7.20
N SER A 20 -7.90 -4.82 8.46
CA SER A 20 -7.51 -5.76 9.53
C SER A 20 -7.97 -7.19 9.27
N ALA A 21 -9.18 -7.39 8.76
CA ALA A 21 -9.67 -8.73 8.42
C ALA A 21 -8.86 -9.37 7.28
N LEU A 22 -8.50 -8.57 6.27
CA LEU A 22 -7.64 -9.00 5.17
C LEU A 22 -6.21 -9.28 5.62
N ASP A 23 -5.67 -8.49 6.54
CA ASP A 23 -4.35 -8.70 7.15
C ASP A 23 -4.26 -10.08 7.81
N LEU A 24 -5.22 -10.42 8.68
CA LEU A 24 -5.28 -11.74 9.31
C LEU A 24 -5.44 -12.88 8.29
N ARG A 25 -6.24 -12.65 7.23
CA ARG A 25 -6.36 -13.63 6.14
C ARG A 25 -5.03 -13.83 5.41
N MET A 26 -4.31 -12.75 5.10
CA MET A 26 -2.99 -12.84 4.45
C MET A 26 -1.98 -13.57 5.34
N LEU A 27 -2.00 -13.32 6.64
CA LEU A 27 -1.15 -14.02 7.60
C LEU A 27 -1.40 -15.53 7.55
N LEU A 28 -2.67 -15.95 7.54
CA LEU A 28 -3.04 -17.36 7.53
C LEU A 28 -2.77 -18.07 6.20
N VAL A 29 -3.00 -17.38 5.07
CA VAL A 29 -2.95 -18.02 3.74
C VAL A 29 -1.55 -17.98 3.13
N ILE A 30 -0.81 -16.88 3.32
CA ILE A 30 0.48 -16.64 2.66
C ILE A 30 1.58 -16.12 3.59
N GLY A 31 1.32 -15.95 4.90
CA GLY A 31 2.27 -15.35 5.84
C GLY A 31 2.53 -13.86 5.58
N GLY A 32 1.63 -13.19 4.85
CA GLY A 32 1.74 -11.78 4.49
C GLY A 32 1.07 -10.87 5.51
N GLN A 33 1.19 -9.56 5.28
CA GLN A 33 0.53 -8.52 6.06
C GLN A 33 0.13 -7.36 5.16
N LYS A 34 -0.86 -6.59 5.58
CA LYS A 34 -1.16 -5.27 5.05
C LYS A 34 -0.18 -4.25 5.61
N HIS A 35 -0.12 -3.09 4.98
CA HIS A 35 0.81 -2.04 5.35
C HIS A 35 0.08 -0.74 5.69
N THR A 36 0.63 0.00 6.65
CA THR A 36 0.29 1.41 6.84
C THR A 36 0.76 2.20 5.63
N ARG A 37 0.20 3.39 5.43
CA ARG A 37 0.66 4.31 4.39
C ARG A 37 2.17 4.55 4.49
N ALA A 38 2.64 4.95 5.67
CA ALA A 38 4.06 5.21 5.88
C ALA A 38 4.94 3.96 5.66
N GLY A 39 4.45 2.79 6.08
CA GLY A 39 5.17 1.52 5.91
C GLY A 39 5.37 1.15 4.45
N LEU A 40 4.31 1.24 3.63
CA LEU A 40 4.36 0.90 2.21
C LEU A 40 5.24 1.89 1.41
N LEU A 41 5.12 3.18 1.69
CA LEU A 41 5.97 4.19 1.06
C LEU A 41 7.45 4.01 1.42
N GLY A 42 7.75 3.72 2.69
CA GLY A 42 9.11 3.42 3.11
C GLY A 42 9.68 2.14 2.48
N ILE A 43 8.85 1.13 2.20
CA ILE A 43 9.28 -0.05 1.43
C ILE A 43 9.64 0.34 0.00
N ALA A 44 8.81 1.14 -0.67
CA ALA A 44 9.07 1.61 -2.02
C ALA A 44 10.38 2.41 -2.10
N GLU A 45 10.62 3.31 -1.15
CA GLU A 45 11.86 4.09 -1.07
C GLU A 45 13.09 3.19 -0.85
N ARG A 46 13.01 2.21 0.06
CA ARG A 46 14.11 1.25 0.28
C ARG A 46 14.36 0.33 -0.92
N ALA A 47 13.34 0.10 -1.75
CA ALA A 47 13.46 -0.60 -3.02
C ALA A 47 14.09 0.27 -4.13
N GLY A 48 14.48 1.51 -3.82
CA GLY A 48 15.08 2.45 -4.77
C GLY A 48 14.07 3.13 -5.67
N LEU A 49 12.78 3.14 -5.32
CA LEU A 49 11.74 3.83 -6.08
C LEU A 49 11.51 5.23 -5.52
N THR A 50 11.23 6.20 -6.40
CA THR A 50 10.75 7.53 -5.99
C THR A 50 9.23 7.56 -6.10
N VAL A 51 8.55 7.82 -4.98
CA VAL A 51 7.11 8.06 -4.94
C VAL A 51 6.81 9.42 -5.58
N ARG A 52 5.87 9.44 -6.54
CA ARG A 52 5.48 10.67 -7.26
C ARG A 52 4.11 11.16 -6.86
N ASP A 53 3.17 10.26 -6.66
CA ASP A 53 1.81 10.59 -6.28
C ASP A 53 1.21 9.47 -5.45
N VAL A 54 0.33 9.85 -4.51
CA VAL A 54 -0.50 8.92 -3.76
C VAL A 54 -1.90 9.50 -3.69
N ARG A 55 -2.83 8.89 -4.43
CA ARG A 55 -4.20 9.39 -4.53
C ARG A 55 -5.24 8.32 -4.26
N PRO A 56 -6.38 8.66 -3.63
CA PRO A 56 -7.48 7.73 -3.52
C PRO A 56 -8.01 7.40 -4.92
N VAL A 57 -8.38 6.13 -5.11
CA VAL A 57 -9.11 5.66 -6.30
C VAL A 57 -10.53 5.24 -5.94
N ASP A 58 -10.78 4.82 -4.70
CA ASP A 58 -12.10 4.68 -4.11
C ASP A 58 -12.08 4.98 -2.59
N SER A 59 -13.14 4.61 -1.87
CA SER A 59 -13.28 4.83 -0.42
C SER A 59 -12.28 4.08 0.46
N SER A 60 -11.51 3.16 -0.11
CA SER A 60 -10.64 2.23 0.60
C SER A 60 -9.30 1.99 -0.10
N LEU A 61 -9.24 2.12 -1.43
CA LEU A 61 -8.06 1.89 -2.26
C LEU A 61 -7.37 3.19 -2.60
N HIS A 62 -6.04 3.11 -2.59
CA HIS A 62 -5.14 4.17 -3.00
C HIS A 62 -4.24 3.68 -4.11
N MET A 63 -4.00 4.55 -5.08
CA MET A 63 -3.00 4.35 -6.12
C MET A 63 -1.74 5.12 -5.74
N ILE A 64 -0.63 4.40 -5.65
CA ILE A 64 0.71 4.93 -5.42
C ILE A 64 1.47 4.82 -6.74
N GLU A 65 1.85 5.97 -7.28
CA GLU A 65 2.69 6.06 -8.46
C GLU A 65 4.15 6.18 -8.03
N THR A 66 5.00 5.30 -8.56
CA THR A 66 6.44 5.36 -8.34
C THR A 66 7.21 5.26 -9.65
N VAL A 67 8.42 5.80 -9.63
CA VAL A 67 9.36 5.69 -10.76
C VAL A 67 10.68 5.14 -10.28
N VAL A 68 11.35 4.39 -11.14
CA VAL A 68 12.76 4.03 -10.96
C VAL A 68 13.59 5.27 -11.31
N PRO A 69 14.39 5.81 -10.38
CA PRO A 69 15.35 6.87 -10.67
C PRO A 69 16.32 6.39 -11.75
N GLY A 70 16.53 7.23 -12.76
CA GLY A 70 17.46 7.03 -13.86
C GLY A 70 18.00 8.37 -14.31
#